data_AF-A0A1F5N1V4-F1
#
_entry.id   AF-A0A1F5N1V4-F1
#
_cell.length_a   1.000
_cell.length_b   1.000
_cell.length_c   1.000
_cell.angle_alpha   90.00
_cell.angle_beta   90.00
_cell.angle_gamma   90.00
#
_symmetry.space_group_name_H-M   'P 1'
#
loop_
_entity.id
_entity.type
_entity.pdbx_description
1 polymer ?
#
loop_
_entity_poly.entity_id
_entity_poly.type
_entity_poly.pdbx_seq_one_letter_code
_entity_poly.pdbx_strand_id
1 'polypeptide(L)' 'MNKLNQEKLKMWTKKLQTMESEYKDICRRKGEAAAMGDLSENAAYQMLCEDAEKWRVKMDEVKKILTKIGEDK' A
#
# COMPACT_ATOMS: atom_id res chain seq x y z
N MET A 1 12.54 19.06 15.65
CA MET A 1 12.34 18.56 14.26
C MET A 1 13.25 19.31 13.31
N ASN A 2 14.37 18.72 12.89
CA ASN A 2 15.31 19.37 11.97
C ASN A 2 14.77 19.38 10.51
N LYS A 3 15.27 20.29 9.67
CA LYS A 3 14.95 20.43 8.23
C LYS A 3 15.05 19.09 7.48
N LEU A 4 16.06 18.29 7.79
CA LEU A 4 16.25 16.95 7.23
C LEU A 4 15.08 16.01 7.53
N ASN A 5 14.54 16.03 8.75
CA ASN A 5 13.39 15.18 9.14
C ASN A 5 12.12 15.65 8.42
N GLN A 6 11.95 16.96 8.20
CA GLN A 6 10.82 17.50 7.43
C GLN A 6 10.87 17.08 5.95
N GLU A 7 12.05 17.10 5.33
CA GLU A 7 12.23 16.64 3.94
C GLU A 7 12.01 15.13 3.81
N LYS A 8 12.52 14.34 4.76
CA LYS A 8 12.26 12.89 4.82
C LYS A 8 10.76 12.60 4.98
N LEU A 9 10.06 13.30 5.87
CA LEU A 9 8.61 13.15 6.02
C LEU A 9 7.88 13.43 4.70
N LYS A 10 8.20 14.54 4.02
CA LYS A 10 7.58 14.86 2.71
C LYS A 10 7.78 13.75 1.69
N MET A 11 9.01 13.23 1.58
CA MET A 11 9.34 12.15 0.65
C MET A 11 8.55 10.86 0.97
N TRP A 12 8.57 10.42 2.23
CA TRP A 12 7.89 9.19 2.63
C TRP A 12 6.36 9.31 2.57
N THR A 13 5.80 10.48 2.88
CA THR A 13 4.37 10.75 2.71
C THR A 13 3.97 10.68 1.25
N LYS A 14 4.74 11.30 0.34
CA LYS A 14 4.47 11.21 -1.09
C LYS A 14 4.55 9.76 -1.59
N LYS A 15 5.55 9.01 -1.14
CA LYS A 15 5.67 7.58 -1.44
C LYS A 15 4.43 6.81 -0.96
N LEU A 16 4.00 7.02 0.28
CA LEU A 16 2.80 6.37 0.82
C LEU A 16 1.55 6.69 -0.02
N GLN A 17 1.35 7.95 -0.43
CA GLN A 17 0.22 8.34 -1.27
C GLN A 17 0.23 7.63 -2.63
N THR A 18 1.40 7.49 -3.27
CA THR A 18 1.53 6.70 -4.51
C THR A 18 1.17 5.24 -4.25
N MET A 19 1.69 4.66 -3.16
CA MET A 19 1.40 3.27 -2.80
C MET A 19 -0.09 3.02 -2.52
N GLU A 20 -0.77 3.96 -1.87
CA GLU A 20 -2.22 3.90 -1.63
C GLU A 20 -3.02 3.96 -2.94
N SER A 21 -2.55 4.75 -3.92
CA SER A 21 -3.17 4.80 -5.25
C SER A 21 -3.04 3.48 -5.99
N GLU A 22 -1.85 2.86 -5.97
CA GLU A 22 -1.61 1.55 -6.60
C GLU A 22 -2.42 0.45 -5.91
N TYR A 23 -2.47 0.47 -4.57
CA TYR A 23 -3.29 -0.47 -3.80
C TYR A 23 -4.78 -0.38 -4.13
N LYS A 24 -5.31 0.84 -4.30
CA LYS A 24 -6.71 1.04 -4.73
C LYS A 24 -6.98 0.40 -6.09
N ASP A 25 -6.04 0.51 -7.02
CA ASP A 25 -6.20 -0.06 -8.36
C ASP A 25 -6.14 -1.59 -8.35
N ILE A 26 -5.29 -2.17 -7.49
CA ILE A 26 -5.28 -3.62 -7.22
C ILE A 26 -6.62 -4.08 -6.63
N CYS A 27 -7.17 -3.34 -5.66
CA CYS A 27 -8.46 -3.66 -5.06
C CYS A 27 -9.61 -3.58 -6.08
N ARG A 28 -9.57 -2.59 -6.98
CA ARG A 28 -10.53 -2.47 -8.08
C ARG A 28 -10.47 -3.70 -8.98
N ARG A 29 -9.28 -4.05 -9.49
CA ARG A 29 -9.07 -5.24 -10.34
C ARG A 29 -9.45 -6.53 -9.63
N LYS A 30 -9.19 -6.63 -8.32
CA LYS A 30 -9.61 -7.76 -7.50
C LYS A 30 -11.14 -7.89 -7.47
N GLY A 31 -11.85 -6.77 -7.30
CA GLY A 31 -13.32 -6.74 -7.36
C GLY A 31 -13.86 -7.14 -8.73
N GLU A 32 -13.23 -6.68 -9.80
CA GLU A 32 -13.58 -7.08 -11.18
C GLU A 32 -13.36 -8.58 -11.40
N ALA A 33 -12.22 -9.12 -10.96
CA ALA A 33 -11.95 -10.56 -11.03
C ALA A 33 -12.93 -11.36 -10.15
N ALA A 34 -13.33 -10.83 -9.00
CA ALA A 34 -14.31 -11.47 -8.12
C ALA A 34 -15.70 -11.61 -8.76
N ALA A 35 -16.04 -10.73 -9.71
CA ALA A 35 -17.28 -10.81 -10.47
C ALA A 35 -17.22 -11.88 -11.58
N MET A 36 -16.04 -12.46 -11.86
CA MET A 36 -15.83 -13.44 -12.91
C MET A 36 -15.71 -14.85 -12.32
N GLY A 37 -16.86 -15.51 -12.17
CA GLY A 37 -16.92 -16.94 -11.85
C GLY A 37 -16.56 -17.30 -10.40
N ASP A 38 -16.13 -18.54 -10.19
CA ASP A 38 -15.78 -19.03 -8.86
C ASP A 38 -14.46 -18.42 -8.38
N LEU A 39 -14.49 -17.79 -7.20
CA LEU A 39 -13.35 -17.12 -6.58
C LEU A 39 -12.19 -18.08 -6.27
N SER A 40 -12.50 -19.34 -5.96
CA SER A 40 -11.49 -20.33 -5.58
C SER A 40 -10.68 -20.85 -6.77
N GLU A 41 -11.30 -20.90 -7.94
CA GLU A 41 -10.67 -21.35 -9.19
C GLU A 41 -10.14 -20.19 -10.05
N ASN A 42 -10.58 -18.96 -9.77
CA ASN A 42 -10.12 -17.78 -10.47
C ASN A 42 -8.70 -17.40 -10.06
N ALA A 43 -7.72 -17.89 -10.81
CA ALA A 43 -6.30 -17.61 -10.60
C ALA A 43 -5.98 -16.11 -10.57
N ALA A 44 -6.66 -15.28 -11.38
CA ALA A 44 -6.45 -13.83 -11.37
C ALA A 44 -6.91 -13.21 -10.04
N TYR A 45 -8.06 -13.65 -9.50
CA TYR A 45 -8.55 -13.21 -8.20
C TYR A 45 -7.59 -13.62 -7.06
N GLN A 46 -7.09 -14.86 -7.08
CA GLN A 46 -6.15 -15.36 -6.07
C GLN A 46 -4.84 -14.56 -6.07
N MET A 47 -4.25 -14.32 -7.25
CA MET A 47 -3.05 -13.49 -7.39
C MET A 47 -3.29 -12.05 -6.90
N LEU A 48 -4.43 -11.45 -7.25
CA LEU A 48 -4.76 -10.10 -6.81
C LEU A 48 -5.01 -10.02 -5.29
N CYS A 49 -5.47 -11.10 -4.66
CA CYS A 49 -5.55 -11.19 -3.20
C CYS A 49 -4.16 -11.16 -2.56
N GLU A 50 -3.23 -11.96 -3.08
CA GLU A 50 -1.85 -11.94 -2.57
C GLU A 50 -1.17 -10.59 -2.80
N ASP A 51 -1.35 -9.98 -3.97
CA ASP A 51 -0.77 -8.68 -4.28
C ASP A 51 -1.34 -7.60 -3.35
N ALA A 52 -2.66 -7.60 -3.12
CA ALA A 52 -3.26 -6.70 -2.15
C ALA A 52 -2.64 -6.85 -0.75
N GLU A 53 -2.43 -8.09 -0.28
CA GLU A 53 -1.82 -8.33 1.03
C GLU A 53 -0.36 -7.85 1.08
N LYS A 54 0.45 -8.18 0.07
CA LYS A 54 1.84 -7.72 -0.05
C LYS A 54 1.91 -6.18 -0.03
N TRP A 55 1.00 -5.51 -0.73
CA TRP A 55 0.92 -4.05 -0.75
C TRP A 55 0.52 -3.46 0.59
N ARG A 56 -0.44 -4.08 1.28
CA ARG A 56 -0.86 -3.67 2.63
C ARG A 56 0.31 -3.71 3.61
N VAL A 57 1.05 -4.81 3.65
CA VAL A 57 2.22 -4.96 4.53
C VAL A 57 3.26 -3.89 4.25
N LYS A 58 3.62 -3.66 2.98
CA LYS A 58 4.58 -2.63 2.59
C LYS A 58 4.12 -1.22 3.00
N MET A 59 2.83 -0.90 2.84
CA MET A 59 2.30 0.40 3.29
C MET A 59 2.41 0.57 4.80
N ASP A 60 2.16 -0.48 5.58
CA ASP A 60 2.29 -0.43 7.03
C ASP A 60 3.74 -0.24 7.49
N GLU A 61 4.71 -0.83 6.78
CA GLU A 61 6.13 -0.53 7.00
C GLU A 61 6.46 0.94 6.75
N VAL A 62 5.94 1.53 5.67
CA VAL A 62 6.13 2.96 5.38
C VAL A 62 5.47 3.85 6.43
N LYS A 63 4.28 3.49 6.91
CA LYS A 63 3.62 4.20 8.02
C LYS A 63 4.45 4.15 9.30
N LYS A 64 5.04 2.99 9.64
CA LYS A 64 5.96 2.85 10.78
C LYS A 64 7.20 3.76 10.63
N ILE A 65 7.75 3.89 9.43
CA ILE A 65 8.88 4.81 9.15
C ILE A 65 8.45 6.26 9.40
N LEU A 66 7.27 6.66 8.90
CA LEU A 66 6.73 8.00 9.11
C LEU A 66 6.53 8.31 10.60
N THR A 67 5.98 7.36 11.36
CA THR A 67 5.81 7.49 12.83
C THR A 67 7.16 7.71 13.51
N LYS A 68 8.16 6.86 13.22
CA LYS A 68 9.51 6.98 13.81
C LYS A 68 10.15 8.34 13.52
N ILE A 69 10.07 8.82 12.27
CA ILE A 69 10.61 10.14 11.91
C ILE A 69 9.87 11.27 12.64
N GLY A 70 8.56 11.12 12.87
CA GLY A 70 7.75 12.09 13.63
C GLY A 70 8.06 12.10 15.15
N GLU A 71 8.48 10.97 15.70
CA GLU A 71 8.88 10.80 17.10
C GLU A 71 10.31 11.30 17.37
N ASP A 72 11.19 11.29 16.35
CA ASP A 72 12.53 11.88 16.37
C ASP A 72 12.45 13.43 16.44
N LYS A 73 12.14 13.95 17.64
CA LYS A 73 12.02 15.38 17.96
C LYS A 73 13.36 16.12 17.93
#